data_AF-A0A942GB77-F1
#
_entry.id   AF-A0A942GB77-F1
#
_cell.length_a   1.000
_cell.length_b   1.000
_cell.length_c   1.000
_cell.angle_alpha   90.00
_cell.angle_beta   90.00
_cell.angle_gamma   90.00
#
_symmetry.space_group_name_H-M   'P 1'
#
loop_
_entity.id
_entity.type
_entity.pdbx_description
1 polymer ?
#
loop_
_entity_poly.entity_id
_entity_poly.type
_entity_poly.pdbx_seq_one_letter_code
_entity_poly.pdbx_strand_id
1 'polypeptide(L)' 'IIAQLARRVGGGGGGKPELAQAGGKDPAALPEALNSVTALVRQQAEAVLK' A
#
# COMPACT_ATOMS: atom_id res chain seq x y z
N ILE A 1 4.71 -2.33 -1.49
CA ILE A 1 3.38 -2.27 -0.82
C ILE A 1 2.92 -0.83 -0.55
N ILE A 2 3.58 -0.07 0.33
CA ILE A 2 3.10 1.26 0.78
C ILE A 2 2.88 2.28 -0.36
N ALA A 3 3.86 2.49 -1.25
CA ALA A 3 3.71 3.41 -2.38
C ALA A 3 2.60 2.98 -3.37
N GLN A 4 2.32 1.68 -3.48
CA GLN A 4 1.22 1.17 -4.31
C GLN A 4 -0.15 1.48 -3.68
N LEU A 5 -0.25 1.39 -2.35
CA LEU A 5 -1.45 1.76 -1.61
C LEU A 5 -1.72 3.28 -1.71
N ALA A 6 -0.67 4.09 -1.59
CA ALA A 6 -0.73 5.55 -1.66
C ALA A 6 -1.35 6.06 -2.98
N ARG A 7 -1.04 5.39 -4.10
CA ARG A 7 -1.60 5.76 -5.42
C ARG A 7 -3.11 5.57 -5.49
N ARG A 8 -3.69 4.63 -4.73
CA ARG A 8 -5.15 4.41 -4.70
C ARG A 8 -5.91 5.57 -4.04
N VAL A 9 -5.23 6.32 -3.17
CA VAL A 9 -5.76 7.52 -2.50
C VAL A 9 -5.22 8.83 -3.10
N GLY A 10 -4.77 8.77 -4.36
CA GLY A 10 -4.28 9.95 -5.09
C GLY A 10 -3.02 10.60 -4.50
N GLY A 11 -2.17 9.81 -3.83
CA GLY A 11 -0.93 10.32 -3.24
C GLY A 11 0.28 9.41 -3.45
N GLY A 12 1.26 9.62 -2.59
CA GLY A 12 2.59 9.03 -2.71
C GLY A 12 3.19 8.72 -1.34
N GLY A 13 4.34 8.06 -1.36
CA GLY A 13 5.03 7.68 -0.13
C GLY A 13 6.34 6.96 -0.41
N GLY A 14 7.11 6.76 0.66
CA GLY A 14 8.46 6.20 0.59
C GLY A 14 9.00 5.86 1.98
N GLY A 15 10.18 5.25 1.98
CA GLY A 15 10.88 4.81 3.17
C GLY A 15 11.70 3.55 2.89
N LYS A 16 12.23 2.96 3.96
CA LYS A 16 12.96 1.70 3.87
C LYS A 16 12.00 0.54 3.62
N PRO A 17 12.48 -0.60 3.07
CA PRO A 17 11.65 -1.82 2.95
C PRO A 17 11.02 -2.25 4.28
N GLU A 18 11.75 -2.04 5.39
CA GLU A 18 11.35 -2.37 6.76
C GLU A 18 10.30 -1.40 7.31
N LEU A 19 10.34 -0.14 6.88
CA LEU A 19 9.46 0.92 7.35
C LEU A 19 9.30 2.00 6.27
N ALA A 20 8.05 2.19 5.81
CA ALA A 20 7.68 3.23 4.87
C ALA A 20 6.39 3.92 5.28
N GLN A 21 6.23 5.17 4.85
CA GLN A 21 5.07 6.01 5.13
C GLN A 21 4.51 6.61 3.84
N ALA A 22 3.21 6.90 3.82
CA ALA A 22 2.50 7.46 2.68
C ALA A 22 1.33 8.35 3.10
N GLY A 23 0.90 9.21 2.17
CA GLY A 23 -0.30 10.02 2.29
C GLY A 23 -1.06 10.10 0.97
N GLY A 24 -2.28 10.63 1.02
CA GLY A 24 -3.22 10.73 -0.09
C GLY A 24 -3.99 12.05 -0.08
N LYS A 25 -4.48 12.46 -1.25
CA LYS A 25 -5.37 13.63 -1.39
C LYS A 25 -6.84 13.23 -1.34
N ASP A 26 -7.15 11.95 -1.53
CA ASP A 26 -8.50 11.41 -1.51
C ASP A 26 -8.73 10.57 -0.25
N PRO A 27 -9.28 11.16 0.83
CA PRO A 27 -9.62 10.43 2.04
C PRO A 27 -10.82 9.49 1.86
N ALA A 28 -11.69 9.72 0.86
CA ALA A 28 -12.87 8.88 0.64
C ALA A 28 -12.48 7.51 0.04
N ALA A 29 -11.36 7.44 -0.69
CA ALA A 29 -10.79 6.19 -1.18
C ALA A 29 -10.04 5.37 -0.11
N LEU A 30 -9.83 5.91 1.09
CA LEU A 30 -9.03 5.27 2.14
C LEU A 30 -9.61 3.91 2.60
N PRO A 31 -10.93 3.74 2.83
CA PRO A 31 -11.49 2.45 3.24
C PRO A 31 -11.26 1.36 2.20
N GLU A 32 -11.45 1.66 0.91
CA GLU A 32 -11.20 0.71 -0.18
C GLU A 32 -9.72 0.34 -0.27
N ALA A 33 -8.82 1.32 -0.17
CA ALA A 33 -7.39 1.09 -0.17
C ALA A 33 -6.97 0.17 0.99
N LEU A 34 -7.46 0.42 2.21
CA LEU A 34 -7.17 -0.40 3.39
C LEU A 34 -7.71 -1.83 3.26
N ASN A 35 -8.91 -2.00 2.70
CA ASN A 35 -9.48 -3.34 2.43
C ASN A 35 -8.61 -4.19 1.50
N SER A 36 -7.80 -3.57 0.64
CA SER A 36 -6.89 -4.28 -0.28
C SER A 36 -5.57 -4.75 0.35
N VAL A 37 -5.24 -4.31 1.57
CA VAL A 37 -3.92 -4.54 2.20
C VAL A 37 -3.58 -6.01 2.35
N THR A 38 -4.50 -6.83 2.86
CA THR A 38 -4.25 -8.27 3.09
C THR A 38 -3.91 -9.00 1.80
N ALA A 39 -4.61 -8.69 0.70
CA ALA A 39 -4.33 -9.29 -0.61
C ALA A 39 -2.95 -8.91 -1.13
N LEU A 40 -2.55 -7.64 -0.98
CA LEU A 40 -1.24 -7.14 -1.40
C LEU A 40 -0.09 -7.75 -0.60
N VAL A 41 -0.27 -7.91 0.73
CA VAL A 41 0.73 -8.56 1.58
C VAL A 41 0.89 -10.02 1.19
N ARG A 42 -0.22 -10.74 0.97
CA ARG A 42 -0.17 -12.14 0.51
C ARG A 42 0.55 -12.28 -0.82
N GLN A 43 0.21 -11.45 -1.81
CA GLN A 43 0.87 -11.45 -3.11
C GLN A 43 2.38 -11.23 -2.98
N GLN A 44 2.81 -10.30 -2.12
CA GLN A 44 4.22 -10.04 -1.90
C GLN A 44 4.93 -11.22 -1.20
N ALA A 45 4.29 -11.84 -0.21
CA ALA A 45 4.84 -13.00 0.47
C ALA A 45 5.00 -14.20 -0.47
N GLU A 46 4.00 -14.47 -1.31
CA GLU A 46 4.07 -15.53 -2.34
C GLU A 46 5.19 -15.28 -3.35
N ALA A 47 5.47 -14.02 -3.70
CA ALA A 47 6.56 -13.66 -4.59
C ALA A 47 7.96 -13.90 -3.98
N VAL A 48 8.08 -13.94 -2.66
CA VAL A 48 9.35 -14.24 -1.96
C VAL A 48 9.56 -15.74 -1.80
N LEU A 49 8.48 -16.53 -1.73
CA LEU A 49 8.53 -17.98 -1.54
C LEU A 49 8.73 -18.76 -2.84
N LYS A 50 8.60 -18.10 -3.99
CA LYS A 50 8.93 -18.65 -5.31
C LYS A 50 10.39 -18.39 -5.64
#